data_AF-A0AAU5XIL0-F1
#
_entry.id   AF-A0AAU5XIL0-F1
#
_cell.length_a   1.000
_cell.length_b   1.000
_cell.length_c   1.000
_cell.angle_alpha   90.00
_cell.angle_beta   90.00
_cell.angle_gamma   90.00
#
_symmetry.space_group_name_H-M   'P 1'
#
loop_
_entity.id
_entity.type
_entity.pdbx_description
1 polymer ?
#
loop_
_entity_poly.entity_id
_entity_poly.type
_entity_poly.pdbx_seq_one_letter_code
_entity_poly.pdbx_strand_id
1 'polypeptide(L)'
;MSERTIPQPDFPDDDGTASAELEAALRAYAGGHGEHAVLAALPGARLFVPVVAVLTEDETVDGSRREKESEMALPTLVGDDGRRGVLAFTSAESLARWQADARPVAVRAAQACQAALDEAADALVIDVAGPVPYAIEGPRLRVLAEGGTITAPHEDPDVLAAVQEAAGDLPGITGIQVRPGTQSDLAIRLRLAQDADEQVVLRTAADRLSERLSGRVSGGVELGVVFS
;
A
#
# COMPACT_ATOMS: atom_id res chain seq x y z
N MET A 1 24.44 38.65 -13.51
CA MET A 1 25.07 37.77 -12.53
C MET A 1 24.10 36.63 -12.30
N SER A 2 24.33 35.46 -12.91
CA SER A 2 23.45 34.30 -12.68
C SER A 2 23.73 33.75 -11.29
N GLU A 3 22.78 33.91 -10.38
CA GLU A 3 22.82 33.25 -9.08
C GLU A 3 22.81 31.74 -9.30
N ARG A 4 23.90 31.08 -8.89
CA ARG A 4 23.94 29.63 -8.80
C ARG A 4 23.15 29.23 -7.57
N THR A 5 21.86 28.97 -7.74
CA THR A 5 21.04 28.31 -6.71
C THR A 5 21.52 26.86 -6.59
N ILE A 6 22.05 26.50 -5.42
CA ILE A 6 22.36 25.10 -5.09
C ILE A 6 21.00 24.40 -4.87
N PRO A 7 20.69 23.31 -5.58
CA PRO A 7 19.47 22.54 -5.33
C PRO A 7 19.44 22.10 -3.87
N GLN A 8 18.34 22.37 -3.16
CA GLN A 8 18.16 21.85 -1.81
C GLN A 8 17.79 20.37 -1.88
N PRO A 9 18.31 19.53 -0.98
CA PRO A 9 17.88 18.13 -0.88
C PRO A 9 16.38 18.07 -0.53
N ASP A 10 15.67 17.10 -1.11
CA ASP A 10 14.23 16.91 -0.85
C ASP A 10 13.93 16.58 0.62
N PHE A 11 14.92 16.07 1.37
CA PHE A 11 14.82 15.68 2.77
C PHE A 11 16.05 16.15 3.57
N PRO A 12 16.12 17.43 3.98
CA PRO A 12 17.30 17.99 4.65
C PRO A 12 17.51 17.48 6.08
N ASP A 13 16.43 17.09 6.76
CA ASP A 13 16.43 16.62 8.16
C ASP A 13 16.21 15.10 8.28
N ASP A 14 16.45 14.34 7.20
CA ASP A 14 16.28 12.89 7.19
C ASP A 14 17.31 12.20 8.09
N ASP A 15 16.83 11.60 9.19
CA ASP A 15 17.63 10.81 10.12
C ASP A 15 17.68 9.32 9.73
N GLY A 16 17.04 8.96 8.62
CA GLY A 16 16.99 7.60 8.09
C GLY A 16 16.01 6.68 8.80
N THR A 17 15.26 7.17 9.79
CA THR A 17 14.22 6.41 10.48
C THR A 17 12.91 6.40 9.69
N ALA A 18 12.01 5.48 10.04
CA ALA A 18 10.69 5.42 9.44
C ALA A 18 9.79 6.53 9.98
N SER A 19 8.87 7.02 9.15
CA SER A 19 7.78 7.86 9.64
C SER A 19 6.99 7.10 10.72
N ALA A 20 6.83 7.70 11.90
CA ALA A 20 6.11 7.09 13.01
C ALA A 20 4.66 6.74 12.66
N GLU A 21 4.03 7.55 11.79
CA GLU A 21 2.67 7.30 11.29
C GLU A 21 2.64 6.06 10.39
N LEU A 22 3.55 5.96 9.42
CA LEU A 22 3.64 4.81 8.53
C LEU A 22 4.01 3.53 9.28
N GLU A 23 4.93 3.61 10.25
CA GLU A 23 5.31 2.48 11.08
C GLU A 23 4.12 1.98 11.94
N ALA A 24 3.36 2.89 12.54
CA ALA A 24 2.16 2.54 13.29
C ALA A 24 1.09 1.89 12.39
N ALA A 25 0.88 2.42 11.19
CA ALA A 25 -0.06 1.86 10.22
C ALA A 25 0.36 0.46 9.74
N LEU A 26 1.64 0.26 9.42
CA LEU A 26 2.18 -1.05 9.03
C LEU A 26 2.06 -2.07 10.16
N ARG A 27 2.28 -1.66 11.42
CA ARG A 27 2.10 -2.54 12.58
C ARG A 27 0.64 -2.96 12.77
N ALA A 28 -0.30 -2.03 12.57
CA ALA A 28 -1.73 -2.33 12.57
C ALA A 28 -2.08 -3.32 11.44
N TYR A 29 -1.55 -3.07 10.24
CA TYR A 29 -1.72 -3.95 9.06
C TYR A 29 -1.25 -5.38 9.33
N ALA A 30 -0.07 -5.53 9.96
CA ALA A 30 0.44 -6.84 10.37
C ALA A 30 -0.48 -7.57 11.37
N GLY A 31 -1.31 -6.83 12.11
CA GLY A 31 -2.37 -7.36 12.98
C GLY A 31 -3.65 -7.75 12.26
N GLY A 32 -3.74 -7.55 10.94
CA GLY A 32 -4.88 -7.93 10.10
C GLY A 32 -5.87 -6.80 9.79
N HIS A 33 -5.53 -5.54 10.07
CA HIS A 33 -6.43 -4.40 9.87
C HIS A 33 -5.68 -3.10 9.54
N GLY A 34 -6.36 -2.07 9.01
CA GLY A 34 -5.73 -0.76 8.81
C GLY A 34 -4.86 -0.68 7.55
N GLU A 35 -5.17 -1.46 6.52
CA GLU A 35 -4.47 -1.36 5.24
C GLU A 35 -4.68 0.03 4.63
N HIS A 36 -5.90 0.56 4.72
CA HIS A 36 -6.15 1.93 4.28
C HIS A 36 -5.27 2.96 5.01
N ALA A 37 -4.98 2.77 6.29
CA ALA A 37 -4.11 3.66 7.04
C ALA A 37 -2.66 3.64 6.50
N VAL A 38 -2.16 2.48 6.03
CA VAL A 38 -0.86 2.39 5.36
C VAL A 38 -0.87 3.24 4.09
N LEU A 39 -1.90 3.07 3.25
CA LEU A 39 -2.07 3.80 2.01
C LEU A 39 -2.20 5.32 2.23
N ALA A 40 -2.89 5.74 3.29
CA ALA A 40 -3.07 7.14 3.65
C ALA A 40 -1.79 7.79 4.21
N ALA A 41 -0.94 7.03 4.90
CA ALA A 41 0.32 7.52 5.47
C ALA A 41 1.45 7.66 4.43
N LEU A 42 1.40 6.88 3.35
CA LEU A 42 2.46 6.84 2.33
C LEU A 42 2.78 8.20 1.67
N PRO A 43 1.80 9.02 1.23
CA PRO A 43 2.10 10.31 0.59
C PRO A 43 2.95 11.26 1.44
N GLY A 44 2.83 11.18 2.77
CA GLY A 44 3.61 12.00 3.72
C GLY A 44 4.96 11.40 4.10
N ALA A 45 5.26 10.16 3.71
CA ALA A 45 6.47 9.46 4.10
C ALA A 45 7.59 9.56 3.05
N ARG A 46 8.82 9.63 3.54
CA ARG A 46 10.02 9.30 2.76
C ARG A 46 10.15 7.78 2.68
N LEU A 47 10.45 7.26 1.50
CA LEU A 47 10.93 5.90 1.27
C LEU A 47 12.38 5.90 0.81
N PHE A 48 13.09 4.81 1.06
CA PHE A 48 14.40 4.55 0.48
C PHE A 48 14.25 3.55 -0.64
N VAL A 49 14.67 3.95 -1.83
CA VAL A 49 14.86 3.03 -2.94
C VAL A 49 16.31 2.57 -2.93
N PRO A 50 16.61 1.26 -2.96
CA PRO A 50 17.98 0.79 -2.98
C PRO A 50 18.59 1.00 -4.36
N VAL A 51 19.86 1.38 -4.41
CA VAL A 51 20.65 1.32 -5.64
C VAL A 51 21.87 0.46 -5.39
N VAL A 52 22.08 -0.52 -6.28
CA VAL A 52 23.19 -1.46 -6.23
C VAL A 52 24.00 -1.35 -7.51
N ALA A 53 25.31 -1.57 -7.40
CA ALA A 53 26.17 -1.67 -8.56
C ALA A 53 25.98 -3.06 -9.18
N VAL A 54 25.54 -3.12 -10.44
CA VAL A 54 25.47 -4.37 -11.19
C VAL A 54 26.68 -4.44 -12.09
N LEU A 55 27.41 -5.55 -12.01
CA LEU A 55 28.45 -5.90 -12.97
C LEU A 55 27.75 -6.54 -14.17
N THR A 56 27.78 -5.89 -15.33
CA THR A 56 27.32 -6.50 -16.58
C THR A 56 28.31 -7.60 -16.99
N GLU A 57 27.81 -8.80 -17.34
CA GLU A 57 28.65 -9.88 -17.83
C GLU A 57 29.17 -9.54 -19.24
N ASP A 58 30.48 -9.72 -19.44
CA ASP A 58 31.18 -9.44 -20.70
C ASP A 58 30.60 -10.27 -21.86
N GLU A 59 30.02 -9.64 -22.89
CA GLU A 59 30.02 -10.25 -24.22
C GLU A 59 31.44 -10.12 -24.79
N THR A 60 32.24 -11.19 -24.71
CA THR A 60 33.56 -11.24 -25.35
C THR A 60 33.42 -11.09 -26.86
N VAL A 61 33.66 -9.88 -27.37
CA VAL A 61 33.91 -9.62 -28.78
C VAL A 61 35.34 -9.08 -28.94
N ASP A 62 36.20 -9.93 -29.49
CA ASP A 62 37.43 -9.58 -30.21
C ASP A 62 38.56 -8.85 -29.43
N GLY A 63 39.02 -9.46 -28.33
CA GLY A 63 40.38 -9.29 -27.82
C GLY A 63 40.75 -7.92 -27.24
N SER A 64 39.80 -6.98 -27.13
CA SER A 64 40.01 -5.68 -26.51
C SER A 64 39.32 -5.62 -25.15
N ARG A 65 40.11 -5.56 -24.07
CA ARG A 65 39.61 -5.34 -22.71
C ARG A 65 39.01 -3.94 -22.62
N ARG A 66 37.69 -3.82 -22.77
CA ARG A 66 36.94 -2.61 -22.42
C ARG A 66 36.87 -2.49 -20.90
N GLU A 67 36.93 -1.26 -20.41
CA GLU A 67 36.86 -0.94 -18.98
C GLU A 67 35.50 -1.38 -18.42
N LYS A 68 35.49 -1.91 -17.19
CA LYS A 68 34.27 -2.34 -16.50
C LYS A 68 33.36 -1.13 -16.26
N GLU A 69 32.31 -0.98 -17.06
CA GLU A 69 31.25 -0.02 -16.77
C GLU A 69 30.32 -0.61 -15.70
N SER A 70 30.31 0.00 -14.52
CA SER A 70 29.34 -0.35 -13.46
C SER A 70 28.05 0.41 -13.71
N GLU A 71 26.96 -0.30 -13.99
CA GLU A 71 25.64 0.30 -14.12
C GLU A 71 24.96 0.34 -12.74
N MET A 72 24.34 1.47 -12.41
CA MET A 72 23.58 1.63 -11.16
C MET A 72 22.15 1.19 -11.44
N ALA A 73 21.74 0.06 -10.88
CA ALA A 73 20.43 -0.52 -11.14
C ALA A 73 19.49 -0.35 -9.95
N LEU A 74 18.20 -0.26 -10.26
CA LEU A 74 17.10 -0.36 -9.32
C LEU A 74 16.72 -1.85 -9.14
N PRO A 75 17.03 -2.47 -8.00
CA PRO A 75 16.68 -3.86 -7.74
C PRO A 75 15.18 -4.13 -7.90
N THR A 76 14.87 -5.19 -8.64
CA THR A 76 13.52 -5.73 -8.80
C THR A 76 13.53 -7.19 -8.33
N LEU A 77 12.53 -7.58 -7.53
CA LEU A 77 12.27 -8.97 -7.19
C LEU A 77 11.31 -9.60 -8.19
N VAL A 78 11.43 -10.91 -8.39
CA VAL A 78 10.46 -11.71 -9.14
C VAL A 78 9.86 -12.71 -8.15
N GLY A 79 8.55 -12.65 -7.95
CA GLY A 79 7.81 -13.61 -7.15
C GLY A 79 7.71 -14.98 -7.83
N ASP A 80 7.33 -16.00 -7.08
CA ASP A 80 7.12 -17.36 -7.63
C ASP A 80 6.01 -17.40 -8.69
N ASP A 81 5.11 -16.42 -8.65
CA ASP A 81 4.04 -16.19 -9.64
C ASP A 81 4.52 -15.45 -10.90
N GLY A 82 5.81 -15.12 -10.97
CA GLY A 82 6.44 -14.38 -12.06
C GLY A 82 6.23 -12.88 -12.01
N ARG A 83 5.47 -12.36 -11.03
CA ARG A 83 5.24 -10.92 -10.90
C ARG A 83 6.50 -10.22 -10.41
N ARG A 84 6.73 -9.02 -10.93
CA ARG A 84 7.90 -8.19 -10.67
C ARG A 84 7.58 -7.12 -9.64
N GLY A 85 8.47 -6.90 -8.68
CA GLY A 85 8.31 -5.90 -7.63
C GLY A 85 9.55 -5.04 -7.46
N VAL A 86 9.43 -3.72 -7.62
CA VAL A 86 10.50 -2.78 -7.26
C VAL A 86 10.57 -2.65 -5.75
N LEU A 87 11.78 -2.62 -5.19
CA LEU A 87 11.97 -2.53 -3.75
C LEU A 87 11.97 -1.09 -3.24
N ALA A 88 11.32 -0.89 -2.09
CA ALA A 88 11.44 0.31 -1.28
C ALA A 88 11.50 -0.05 0.21
N PHE A 89 12.01 0.87 1.02
CA PHE A 89 12.19 0.66 2.44
C PHE A 89 11.74 1.86 3.25
N THR A 90 11.08 1.59 4.37
CA THR A 90 10.61 2.64 5.28
C THR A 90 11.75 3.23 6.08
N SER A 91 12.89 2.55 6.24
CA SER A 91 14.05 3.05 6.99
C SER A 91 15.36 2.53 6.43
N ALA A 92 16.47 3.22 6.76
CA ALA A 92 17.81 2.75 6.42
C ALA A 92 18.14 1.41 7.10
N GLU A 93 17.59 1.16 8.29
CA GLU A 93 17.74 -0.11 8.99
C GLU A 93 17.05 -1.26 8.22
N SER A 94 15.80 -1.07 7.78
CA SER A 94 15.08 -2.07 6.97
C SER A 94 15.81 -2.38 5.66
N LEU A 95 16.37 -1.35 5.01
CA LEU A 95 17.20 -1.53 3.81
C LEU A 95 18.48 -2.32 4.12
N ALA A 96 19.19 -1.98 5.19
CA ALA A 96 20.43 -2.67 5.58
C ALA A 96 20.19 -4.13 5.99
N ARG A 97 19.02 -4.46 6.56
CA ARG A 97 18.61 -5.85 6.82
C ARG A 97 18.44 -6.65 5.53
N TRP A 98 17.96 -6.02 4.46
CA TRP A 98 17.84 -6.65 3.14
C TRP A 98 19.21 -6.80 2.47
N GLN A 99 19.95 -5.70 2.34
CA GLN A 99 21.27 -5.70 1.71
C GLN A 99 22.15 -4.58 2.26
N ALA A 100 23.22 -4.95 2.99
CA ALA A 100 24.06 -4.01 3.72
C ALA A 100 24.90 -3.07 2.83
N ASP A 101 25.21 -3.47 1.59
CA ASP A 101 25.99 -2.68 0.64
C ASP A 101 25.12 -1.85 -0.33
N ALA A 102 23.79 -1.96 -0.24
CA ALA A 102 22.88 -1.15 -1.03
C ALA A 102 22.94 0.33 -0.61
N ARG A 103 22.97 1.22 -1.59
CA ARG A 103 22.99 2.66 -1.34
C ARG A 103 21.55 3.18 -1.20
N PRO A 104 21.20 3.85 -0.09
CA PRO A 104 19.86 4.41 0.08
C PRO A 104 19.69 5.67 -0.77
N VAL A 105 18.61 5.72 -1.55
CA VAL A 105 18.15 6.95 -2.23
C VAL A 105 16.81 7.35 -1.63
N ALA A 106 16.78 8.47 -0.91
CA ALA A 106 15.57 9.02 -0.31
C ALA A 106 14.66 9.60 -1.40
N VAL A 107 13.40 9.14 -1.44
CA VAL A 107 12.38 9.59 -2.39
C VAL A 107 11.03 9.72 -1.72
N ARG A 108 10.13 10.53 -2.28
CA ARG A 108 8.71 10.52 -1.89
C ARG A 108 8.07 9.21 -2.35
N ALA A 109 7.05 8.73 -1.63
CA ALA A 109 6.35 7.51 -2.02
C ALA A 109 5.82 7.54 -3.47
N ALA A 110 5.31 8.69 -3.93
CA ALA A 110 4.86 8.86 -5.31
C ALA A 110 5.97 8.59 -6.34
N GLN A 111 7.20 9.04 -6.06
CA GLN A 111 8.36 8.80 -6.94
C GLN A 111 8.77 7.33 -6.94
N ALA A 112 8.71 6.65 -5.80
CA ALA A 112 8.96 5.21 -5.73
C ALA A 112 7.90 4.41 -6.51
N CYS A 113 6.62 4.78 -6.37
CA CYS A 113 5.53 4.18 -7.16
C CYS A 113 5.72 4.42 -8.66
N GLN A 114 6.13 5.63 -9.06
CA GLN A 114 6.43 5.94 -10.46
C GLN A 114 7.59 5.09 -10.98
N ALA A 115 8.67 4.93 -10.21
CA ALA A 115 9.79 4.08 -10.59
C ALA A 115 9.36 2.61 -10.80
N ALA A 116 8.44 2.09 -9.98
CA ALA A 116 7.87 0.76 -10.20
C ALA A 116 7.14 0.64 -11.55
N LEU A 117 6.38 1.68 -11.94
CA LEU A 117 5.71 1.70 -13.23
C LEU A 117 6.68 1.83 -14.41
N ASP A 118 7.72 2.67 -14.27
CA ASP A 118 8.74 2.89 -15.30
C ASP A 118 9.56 1.62 -15.56
N GLU A 119 9.83 0.82 -14.52
CA GLU A 119 10.48 -0.50 -14.61
C GLU A 119 9.54 -1.61 -15.13
N ALA A 120 8.29 -1.27 -15.46
CA ALA A 120 7.23 -2.22 -15.81
C ALA A 120 7.08 -3.34 -14.76
N ALA A 121 7.17 -2.97 -13.47
CA ALA A 121 6.89 -3.85 -12.35
C ALA A 121 5.40 -3.85 -12.01
N ASP A 122 4.94 -4.96 -11.44
CA ASP A 122 3.55 -5.16 -11.00
C ASP A 122 3.27 -4.48 -9.66
N ALA A 123 4.31 -4.27 -8.84
CA ALA A 123 4.19 -3.73 -7.49
C ALA A 123 5.40 -2.88 -7.05
N LEU A 124 5.15 -1.98 -6.09
CA LEU A 124 6.18 -1.48 -5.18
C LEU A 124 6.13 -2.33 -3.90
N VAL A 125 7.24 -2.98 -3.56
CA VAL A 125 7.35 -3.86 -2.38
C VAL A 125 8.17 -3.17 -1.30
N ILE A 126 7.52 -2.88 -0.19
CA ILE A 126 8.05 -2.16 0.96
C ILE A 126 8.55 -3.17 2.00
N ASP A 127 9.75 -2.92 2.54
CA ASP A 127 10.33 -3.63 3.69
C ASP A 127 10.29 -5.15 3.55
N VAL A 128 10.74 -5.67 2.40
CA VAL A 128 10.74 -7.11 2.12
C VAL A 128 11.51 -7.96 3.17
N ALA A 129 12.48 -7.37 3.85
CA ALA A 129 13.24 -7.98 4.94
C ALA A 129 12.69 -7.64 6.36
N GLY A 130 11.49 -7.07 6.43
CA GLY A 130 10.83 -6.66 7.67
C GLY A 130 11.13 -5.21 8.09
N PRO A 131 10.41 -4.68 9.10
CA PRO A 131 9.66 -5.48 10.09
C PRO A 131 8.27 -5.94 9.61
N VAL A 132 7.66 -5.23 8.65
CA VAL A 132 6.38 -5.61 8.05
C VAL A 132 6.49 -5.44 6.53
N PRO A 133 6.52 -6.54 5.75
CA PRO A 133 6.48 -6.44 4.30
C PRO A 133 5.10 -5.97 3.85
N TYR A 134 5.05 -5.05 2.89
CA TYR A 134 3.81 -4.54 2.31
C TYR A 134 3.98 -4.31 0.81
N ALA A 135 2.95 -4.59 0.02
CA ALA A 135 2.98 -4.38 -1.43
C ALA A 135 1.90 -3.39 -1.86
N ILE A 136 2.28 -2.43 -2.69
CA ILE A 136 1.36 -1.53 -3.39
C ILE A 136 1.29 -2.00 -4.84
N GLU A 137 0.10 -2.41 -5.28
CA GLU A 137 -0.09 -2.97 -6.61
C GLU A 137 -1.38 -2.46 -7.26
N GLY A 138 -1.53 -2.75 -8.56
CA GLY A 138 -2.76 -2.51 -9.30
C GLY A 138 -3.20 -1.03 -9.33
N PRO A 139 -4.49 -0.72 -9.18
CA PRO A 139 -4.99 0.66 -9.23
C PRO A 139 -4.37 1.58 -8.16
N ARG A 140 -4.08 1.05 -6.97
CA ARG A 140 -3.52 1.83 -5.85
C ARG A 140 -2.12 2.34 -6.17
N LEU A 141 -1.29 1.50 -6.81
CA LEU A 141 0.04 1.87 -7.27
C LEU A 141 -0.02 3.08 -8.23
N ARG A 142 -0.96 3.03 -9.18
CA ARG A 142 -1.12 4.09 -10.19
C ARG A 142 -1.58 5.41 -9.58
N VAL A 143 -2.59 5.37 -8.70
CA VAL A 143 -3.07 6.56 -7.98
C VAL A 143 -1.95 7.19 -7.15
N LEU A 144 -1.16 6.38 -6.42
CA LEU A 144 -0.06 6.91 -5.62
C LEU A 144 1.09 7.44 -6.47
N ALA A 145 1.40 6.82 -7.62
CA ALA A 145 2.39 7.32 -8.57
C ALA A 145 2.03 8.72 -9.10
N GLU A 146 0.75 8.97 -9.35
CA GLU A 146 0.21 10.27 -9.76
C GLU A 146 0.16 11.30 -8.61
N GLY A 147 0.59 10.92 -7.40
CA GLY A 147 0.51 11.76 -6.20
C GLY A 147 -0.90 11.91 -5.63
N GLY A 148 -1.83 11.05 -6.07
CA GLY A 148 -3.20 11.01 -5.58
C GLY A 148 -3.32 10.37 -4.19
N THR A 149 -4.51 10.46 -3.63
CA THR A 149 -4.88 9.84 -2.34
C THR A 149 -5.83 8.69 -2.57
N ILE A 150 -5.65 7.60 -1.84
CA ILE A 150 -6.63 6.50 -1.82
C ILE A 150 -7.83 6.94 -0.98
N THR A 151 -9.04 6.84 -1.53
CA THR A 151 -10.27 7.15 -0.80
C THR A 151 -10.52 6.15 0.32
N ALA A 152 -11.01 6.61 1.47
CA ALA A 152 -11.36 5.72 2.56
C ALA A 152 -12.57 4.84 2.19
N PRO A 153 -12.60 3.54 2.54
CA PRO A 153 -13.70 2.66 2.14
C PRO A 153 -15.10 3.12 2.55
N HIS A 154 -15.21 3.86 3.65
CA HIS A 154 -16.50 4.40 4.12
C HIS A 154 -16.95 5.68 3.40
N GLU A 155 -16.09 6.24 2.56
CA GLU A 155 -16.34 7.43 1.72
C GLU A 155 -16.35 7.08 0.22
N ASP A 156 -15.90 5.87 -0.14
CA ASP A 156 -15.82 5.40 -1.52
C ASP A 156 -17.23 5.10 -2.07
N PRO A 157 -17.69 5.81 -3.13
CA PRO A 157 -19.01 5.59 -3.72
C PRO A 157 -19.26 4.16 -4.20
N ASP A 158 -18.24 3.48 -4.72
CA ASP A 158 -18.37 2.11 -5.23
C ASP A 158 -18.54 1.12 -4.07
N VAL A 159 -17.86 1.36 -2.94
CA VAL A 159 -18.04 0.58 -1.71
C VAL A 159 -19.42 0.84 -1.12
N LEU A 160 -19.84 2.10 -1.03
CA LEU A 160 -21.16 2.46 -0.51
C LEU A 160 -22.30 1.87 -1.36
N ALA A 161 -22.17 1.90 -2.68
CA ALA A 161 -23.11 1.26 -3.59
C ALA A 161 -23.16 -0.25 -3.38
N ALA A 162 -21.99 -0.91 -3.28
CA ALA A 162 -21.92 -2.35 -3.03
C ALA A 162 -22.56 -2.76 -1.68
N VAL A 163 -22.40 -1.94 -0.64
CA VAL A 163 -23.08 -2.17 0.66
C VAL A 163 -24.59 -2.03 0.52
N GLN A 164 -25.08 -1.00 -0.19
CA GLN A 164 -26.50 -0.81 -0.43
C GLN A 164 -27.11 -1.94 -1.25
N GLU A 165 -26.44 -2.40 -2.30
CA GLU A 165 -26.89 -3.54 -3.10
C GLU A 165 -26.91 -4.85 -2.31
N ALA A 166 -25.95 -5.04 -1.39
CA ALA A 166 -25.87 -6.27 -0.60
C ALA A 166 -26.97 -6.37 0.48
N ALA A 167 -27.27 -5.25 1.15
CA ALA A 167 -28.07 -5.25 2.37
C ALA A 167 -29.32 -4.37 2.31
N GLY A 168 -29.45 -3.45 1.36
CA GLY A 168 -30.52 -2.45 1.32
C GLY A 168 -31.92 -3.04 1.06
N ASP A 169 -32.01 -4.23 0.47
CA ASP A 169 -33.26 -4.93 0.15
C ASP A 169 -33.58 -6.07 1.13
N LEU A 170 -32.72 -6.32 2.12
CA LEU A 170 -32.90 -7.44 3.04
C LEU A 170 -34.08 -7.19 3.99
N PRO A 171 -35.02 -8.14 4.11
CA PRO A 171 -36.13 -8.05 5.05
C PRO A 171 -35.63 -7.83 6.48
N GLY A 172 -36.26 -6.90 7.20
CA GLY A 172 -35.91 -6.59 8.58
C GLY A 172 -34.79 -5.56 8.74
N ILE A 173 -34.19 -5.05 7.66
CA ILE A 173 -33.27 -3.90 7.70
C ILE A 173 -34.04 -2.60 7.43
N THR A 174 -33.91 -1.63 8.32
CA THR A 174 -34.55 -0.29 8.22
C THR A 174 -33.54 0.83 8.02
N GLY A 175 -32.25 0.53 8.05
CA GLY A 175 -31.19 1.50 7.78
C GLY A 175 -29.82 0.85 7.80
N ILE A 176 -28.88 1.49 7.09
CA ILE A 176 -27.48 1.06 7.00
C ILE A 176 -26.61 2.28 7.25
N GLN A 177 -25.61 2.14 8.13
CA GLN A 177 -24.57 3.14 8.33
C GLN A 177 -23.22 2.51 8.03
N VAL A 178 -22.41 3.21 7.25
CA VAL A 178 -21.04 2.83 6.92
C VAL A 178 -20.11 3.83 7.60
N ARG A 179 -19.08 3.34 8.30
CA ARG A 179 -18.18 4.11 9.16
C ARG A 179 -16.75 3.55 9.06
N PRO A 180 -15.72 4.32 9.50
CA PRO A 180 -14.42 3.73 9.79
C PRO A 180 -14.55 2.57 10.78
N GLY A 181 -13.83 1.47 10.52
CA GLY A 181 -13.71 0.38 11.48
C GLY A 181 -12.80 0.76 12.65
N THR A 182 -12.94 0.05 13.77
CA THR A 182 -12.07 0.22 14.94
C THR A 182 -10.89 -0.74 14.92
N GLN A 183 -11.12 -1.95 14.38
CA GLN A 183 -10.17 -3.05 14.21
C GLN A 183 -10.30 -3.62 12.78
N SER A 184 -10.81 -2.80 11.85
CA SER A 184 -11.00 -3.12 10.44
C SER A 184 -10.97 -1.83 9.60
N ASP A 185 -10.90 -1.96 8.28
CA ASP A 185 -10.96 -0.81 7.38
C ASP A 185 -12.38 -0.23 7.24
N LEU A 186 -13.40 -1.05 7.52
CA LEU A 186 -14.80 -0.69 7.35
C LEU A 186 -15.67 -1.25 8.48
N ALA A 187 -16.57 -0.42 9.02
CA ALA A 187 -17.66 -0.85 9.89
C ALA A 187 -19.02 -0.59 9.24
N ILE A 188 -19.85 -1.63 9.22
CA ILE A 188 -21.23 -1.59 8.72
C ILE A 188 -22.16 -1.83 9.92
N ARG A 189 -23.04 -0.86 10.16
CA ARG A 189 -24.03 -0.91 11.23
C ARG A 189 -25.43 -0.95 10.65
N LEU A 190 -26.15 -2.03 10.93
CA LEU A 190 -27.51 -2.26 10.47
C LEU A 190 -28.50 -1.78 11.54
N ARG A 191 -29.52 -1.06 11.12
CA ARG A 191 -30.70 -0.82 11.95
C ARG A 191 -31.75 -1.85 11.58
N LEU A 192 -32.27 -2.55 12.58
CA LEU A 192 -33.25 -3.61 12.37
C LEU A 192 -34.68 -3.13 12.64
N ALA A 193 -35.66 -3.77 12.01
CA ALA A 193 -37.06 -3.66 12.38
C ALA A 193 -37.30 -4.34 13.74
N GLN A 194 -38.33 -3.91 14.48
CA GLN A 194 -38.58 -4.37 15.84
C GLN A 194 -38.86 -5.88 15.96
N ASP A 195 -39.39 -6.48 14.90
CA ASP A 195 -39.76 -7.89 14.79
C ASP A 195 -38.77 -8.73 13.98
N ALA A 196 -37.64 -8.15 13.57
CA ALA A 196 -36.62 -8.86 12.81
C ALA A 196 -35.81 -9.84 13.68
N ASP A 197 -35.52 -11.01 13.14
CA ASP A 197 -34.56 -11.94 13.73
C ASP A 197 -33.13 -11.47 13.45
N GLU A 198 -32.48 -10.89 14.45
CA GLU A 198 -31.13 -10.33 14.36
C GLU A 198 -30.11 -11.34 13.83
N GLN A 199 -30.16 -12.60 14.29
CA GLN A 199 -29.18 -13.60 13.88
C GLN A 199 -29.34 -13.98 12.42
N VAL A 200 -30.58 -14.14 11.96
CA VAL A 200 -30.89 -14.45 10.56
C VAL A 200 -30.48 -13.29 9.65
N VAL A 201 -30.80 -12.06 10.03
CA VAL A 201 -30.45 -10.86 9.24
C VAL A 201 -28.95 -10.67 9.17
N LEU A 202 -28.23 -10.72 10.30
CA LEU A 202 -26.78 -10.54 10.33
C LEU A 202 -26.05 -11.60 9.51
N ARG A 203 -26.47 -12.86 9.61
CA ARG A 203 -25.87 -13.95 8.81
C ARG A 203 -26.06 -13.71 7.31
N THR A 204 -27.28 -13.39 6.90
CA THR A 204 -27.59 -13.16 5.48
C THR A 204 -26.87 -11.92 4.94
N ALA A 205 -26.81 -10.85 5.74
CA ALA A 205 -26.07 -9.64 5.40
C ALA A 205 -24.57 -9.91 5.30
N ALA A 206 -23.98 -10.65 6.24
CA ALA A 206 -22.57 -11.01 6.22
C ALA A 206 -22.19 -11.78 4.96
N ASP A 207 -22.98 -12.79 4.58
CA ASP A 207 -22.74 -13.60 3.38
C ASP A 207 -22.74 -12.73 2.11
N ARG A 208 -23.76 -11.88 1.93
CA ARG A 208 -23.86 -10.99 0.76
C ARG A 208 -22.79 -9.91 0.75
N LEU A 209 -22.49 -9.31 1.90
CA LEU A 209 -21.46 -8.28 2.02
C LEU A 209 -20.08 -8.84 1.71
N SER A 210 -19.76 -10.05 2.19
CA SER A 210 -18.49 -10.71 1.88
C SER A 210 -18.33 -10.93 0.37
N GLU A 211 -19.37 -11.34 -0.34
CA GLU A 211 -19.34 -11.52 -1.79
C GLU A 211 -19.14 -10.19 -2.53
N ARG A 212 -19.89 -9.14 -2.14
CA ARG A 212 -19.88 -7.84 -2.83
C ARG A 212 -18.63 -7.01 -2.55
N LEU A 213 -18.07 -7.11 -1.34
CA LEU A 213 -16.92 -6.30 -0.93
C LEU A 213 -15.57 -6.95 -1.22
N SER A 214 -15.56 -8.23 -1.62
CA SER A 214 -14.33 -8.92 -2.02
C SER A 214 -13.60 -8.15 -3.11
N GLY A 215 -12.30 -7.90 -2.89
CA GLY A 215 -11.43 -7.12 -3.79
C GLY A 215 -11.62 -5.60 -3.75
N ARG A 216 -12.66 -5.09 -3.07
CA ARG A 216 -12.88 -3.64 -2.87
C ARG A 216 -12.35 -3.17 -1.51
N VAL A 217 -12.53 -4.00 -0.49
CA VAL A 217 -12.04 -3.76 0.88
C VAL A 217 -11.15 -4.93 1.27
N SER A 218 -9.93 -4.64 1.73
CA SER A 218 -8.95 -5.69 2.04
C SER A 218 -8.51 -5.73 3.51
N GLY A 219 -8.69 -4.68 4.32
CA GLY A 219 -8.45 -4.70 5.78
C GLY A 219 -9.64 -5.10 6.66
N GLY A 220 -10.49 -6.03 6.19
CA GLY A 220 -11.61 -6.60 6.96
C GLY A 220 -12.84 -5.69 7.10
N VAL A 221 -13.96 -6.28 7.54
CA VAL A 221 -15.24 -5.59 7.74
C VAL A 221 -15.85 -5.98 9.09
N GLU A 222 -16.16 -4.98 9.91
CA GLU A 222 -16.94 -5.14 11.13
C GLU A 222 -18.43 -5.02 10.80
N LEU A 223 -19.22 -6.07 11.05
CA LEU A 223 -20.68 -6.00 10.93
C LEU A 223 -21.31 -5.99 12.32
N GLY A 224 -22.30 -5.13 12.53
CA GLY A 224 -23.07 -5.13 13.78
C GLY A 224 -24.40 -4.40 13.65
N VAL A 225 -25.18 -4.41 14.73
CA VAL A 225 -26.45 -3.69 14.81
C VAL A 225 -26.32 -2.40 15.62
N VAL A 226 -27.16 -1.42 15.31
CA VAL A 226 -27.36 -0.23 16.15
C VAL A 226 -28.82 -0.14 16.56
N PHE A 227 -29.04 -0.04 17.87
CA PHE A 227 -30.35 0.22 18.44
C PHE A 227 -30.57 1.74 18.49
N SER A 228 -31.79 2.18 18.14
CA SER A 228 -32.23 3.57 18.34
C SER A 228 -32.51 3.84 19.81
#